data_AF-A0A4Z1FUU2-F1
#
_entry.id   AF-A0A4Z1FUU2-F1
#
_cell.length_a   1.000
_cell.length_b   1.000
_cell.length_c   1.000
_cell.angle_alpha   90.00
_cell.angle_beta   90.00
_cell.angle_gamma   90.00
#
_symmetry.space_group_name_H-M   'P 1'
#
loop_
_entity.id
_entity.type
_entity.pdbx_description
1 polymer ?
#
loop_
_entity_poly.entity_id
_entity_poly.type
_entity_poly.pdbx_seq_one_letter_code
_entity_poly.pdbx_strand_id
1 'polypeptide(L)'
;MLLFCPSCSNILTVSVTPHSSTPTPTSTQDLTGANRLECLTCPYQYILTRSIFDRKTFVREEKEDVFGGKDAWANADTYPKQCANSECNGMVAAARFVQIRSADEPMTGFYRG
;
A
#
# COMPACT_ATOMS: atom_id res chain seq x y z
N MET A 1 2.48 -10.88 -7.59
CA MET A 1 2.58 -11.10 -9.05
C MET A 1 1.16 -11.20 -9.57
N LEU A 2 0.83 -10.47 -10.63
CA LEU A 2 -0.49 -10.58 -11.29
C LEU A 2 -0.37 -11.61 -12.42
N LEU A 3 -1.30 -12.56 -12.48
CA LEU A 3 -1.40 -13.56 -13.54
C LEU A 3 -2.71 -13.35 -14.30
N PHE A 4 -2.65 -13.47 -15.62
CA PHE A 4 -3.76 -13.17 -16.50
C PHE A 4 -4.21 -14.41 -17.27
N CYS A 5 -5.51 -14.53 -17.50
CA CYS A 5 -6.10 -15.58 -18.31
C CYS A 5 -5.71 -15.39 -19.79
N PRO A 6 -5.22 -16.42 -20.48
CA PRO A 6 -4.86 -16.32 -21.91
C PRO A 6 -6.07 -16.10 -22.82
N SER A 7 -7.28 -16.46 -22.39
CA SER A 7 -8.48 -16.39 -23.23
C SER A 7 -9.20 -15.04 -23.17
N CYS A 8 -9.21 -14.38 -22.00
CA CYS A 8 -9.99 -13.15 -21.78
C CYS A 8 -9.21 -12.03 -21.08
N SER A 9 -7.91 -12.22 -20.86
CA SER A 9 -7.00 -11.22 -20.26
C SER A 9 -7.40 -10.69 -18.88
N ASN A 10 -8.35 -11.34 -18.20
CA ASN A 10 -8.72 -11.02 -16.83
C ASN A 10 -7.77 -11.64 -15.82
N ILE A 11 -7.71 -11.04 -14.63
CA ILE A 11 -6.87 -11.51 -13.51
C ILE A 11 -7.36 -12.88 -13.04
N LEU A 12 -6.42 -13.77 -12.79
CA LEU A 12 -6.68 -15.09 -12.21
C LEU A 12 -6.72 -15.02 -10.68
N THR A 13 -7.67 -15.72 -10.08
CA THR A 13 -7.83 -15.86 -8.63
C THR A 13 -7.42 -17.26 -8.18
N VAL A 14 -6.96 -17.39 -6.94
CA VAL A 14 -6.58 -18.70 -6.37
C VAL A 14 -7.80 -19.32 -5.70
N SER A 15 -8.11 -20.58 -6.02
CA SER A 15 -9.16 -21.37 -5.38
C SER A 15 -8.71 -22.82 -5.18
N VAL A 16 -9.43 -23.60 -4.37
CA VAL A 16 -9.08 -25.00 -4.06
C VAL A 16 -9.90 -25.93 -4.92
N THR A 17 -9.28 -26.92 -5.58
CA THR A 17 -9.98 -27.96 -6.36
C THR A 17 -11.08 -28.62 -5.51
N PRO A 18 -12.36 -28.56 -5.95
CA PRO A 18 -13.44 -29.18 -5.20
C PRO A 18 -13.26 -30.70 -5.19
N HIS A 19 -13.71 -31.34 -4.11
CA HIS A 19 -13.78 -32.78 -4.04
C HIS A 19 -14.83 -33.26 -5.04
N SER A 20 -14.42 -33.82 -6.18
CA SER A 20 -15.37 -34.32 -7.17
C SER A 20 -16.10 -35.54 -6.59
N SER A 21 -17.39 -35.41 -6.30
CA SER A 21 -18.29 -36.55 -6.04
C SER A 21 -18.72 -37.26 -7.33
N THR A 22 -18.14 -36.89 -8.49
CA THR A 22 -18.49 -37.46 -9.80
C THR A 22 -17.23 -38.02 -10.47
N PRO A 23 -17.11 -39.35 -10.63
CA PRO A 23 -15.93 -39.98 -11.21
C PRO A 23 -15.96 -39.76 -12.72
N THR A 24 -15.14 -38.83 -13.22
CA THR A 24 -14.87 -38.73 -14.66
C THR A 24 -13.53 -39.43 -14.92
N PRO A 25 -13.50 -40.50 -15.72
CA PRO A 25 -12.31 -41.35 -15.86
C PRO A 25 -11.35 -40.73 -16.87
N THR A 26 -10.56 -39.76 -16.44
CA THR A 26 -9.43 -39.29 -17.25
C THR A 26 -8.24 -38.98 -16.34
N SER A 27 -7.53 -40.04 -15.97
CA SER A 27 -6.07 -40.11 -15.73
C SER A 27 -5.34 -38.88 -15.15
N THR A 28 -5.87 -38.22 -14.14
CA THR A 28 -5.09 -37.31 -13.28
C THR A 28 -5.32 -37.74 -11.84
N GLN A 29 -4.25 -38.25 -11.24
CA GLN A 29 -4.12 -38.62 -9.83
C GLN A 29 -4.83 -37.61 -8.92
N ASP A 30 -5.37 -38.09 -7.80
CA ASP A 30 -6.17 -37.36 -6.82
C ASP A 30 -5.58 -35.98 -6.45
N LEU A 31 -5.92 -34.95 -7.23
CA LEU A 31 -5.53 -33.55 -7.01
C LEU A 31 -6.55 -32.84 -6.10
N THR A 32 -7.27 -33.60 -5.28
CA THR A 32 -8.24 -33.09 -4.31
C THR A 32 -7.51 -32.26 -3.26
N GLY A 33 -7.90 -30.99 -3.11
CA GLY A 33 -7.25 -30.06 -2.18
C GLY A 33 -6.04 -29.31 -2.75
N ALA A 34 -5.69 -29.51 -4.03
CA ALA A 34 -4.67 -28.70 -4.69
C ALA A 34 -5.18 -27.28 -4.99
N ASN A 35 -4.28 -26.30 -4.89
CA ASN A 35 -4.59 -24.94 -5.30
C ASN A 35 -4.67 -24.85 -6.83
N ARG A 36 -5.70 -24.20 -7.37
CA ARG A 36 -5.86 -23.86 -8.79
C ARG A 36 -5.93 -22.36 -8.96
N LEU A 37 -5.56 -21.90 -10.15
CA LEU A 37 -5.87 -20.57 -10.66
C LEU A 37 -7.13 -20.68 -11.50
N GLU A 38 -8.14 -19.88 -11.17
CA GLU A 38 -9.39 -19.81 -11.91
C GLU A 38 -9.64 -18.40 -12.43
N CYS A 39 -10.31 -18.32 -13.58
CA CYS A 39 -10.83 -17.07 -14.10
C CYS A 39 -12.30 -16.94 -13.72
N LEU A 40 -12.72 -15.76 -13.25
CA LEU A 40 -14.12 -15.51 -12.88
C LEU A 40 -15.03 -15.19 -14.07
N THR A 41 -14.46 -14.92 -15.25
CA THR A 41 -15.24 -14.55 -16.45
C THR A 41 -15.29 -15.63 -17.52
N CYS A 42 -14.46 -16.67 -17.44
CA CYS A 42 -14.43 -17.76 -18.42
C CYS A 42 -14.06 -19.08 -17.73
N PRO A 43 -14.32 -20.26 -18.33
CA PRO A 43 -14.06 -21.57 -17.71
C PRO A 43 -12.57 -21.95 -17.66
N TYR A 44 -11.65 -20.98 -17.79
CA TYR A 44 -10.22 -21.22 -17.73
C TYR A 44 -9.81 -21.59 -16.30
N GLN A 45 -9.15 -22.74 -16.19
CA GLN A 45 -8.59 -23.24 -14.94
C GLN A 45 -7.18 -23.79 -15.17
N TYR A 46 -6.29 -23.54 -14.21
CA TYR A 46 -4.92 -24.06 -14.23
C TYR A 46 -4.57 -24.61 -12.84
N ILE A 47 -4.27 -25.90 -12.75
CA ILE A 47 -3.91 -26.56 -11.49
C ILE A 47 -2.44 -26.29 -11.17
N LEU A 48 -2.13 -25.80 -9.97
CA LEU A 48 -0.76 -25.52 -9.56
C LEU A 48 -0.03 -26.83 -9.25
N THR A 49 0.87 -27.24 -10.14
CA THR A 49 1.74 -28.41 -9.95
C THR A 49 3.05 -28.08 -9.23
N ARG A 50 3.42 -26.80 -9.18
CA ARG A 50 4.64 -26.28 -8.57
C ARG A 50 4.31 -25.12 -7.65
N SER A 51 5.17 -24.89 -6.68
CA SER A 51 5.07 -23.74 -5.78
C SER A 51 5.47 -22.46 -6.52
N ILE A 52 4.63 -21.42 -6.42
CA ILE A 52 4.85 -20.10 -7.01
C ILE A 52 4.96 -19.10 -5.86
N PHE A 53 6.01 -18.29 -5.86
CA PHE A 53 6.24 -17.27 -4.83
C PHE A 53 6.60 -15.94 -5.47
N ASP A 54 6.16 -14.85 -4.86
CA ASP A 54 6.54 -13.49 -5.23
C ASP A 54 7.21 -12.82 -4.03
N ARG A 55 8.48 -12.42 -4.20
CA ARG A 55 9.28 -11.80 -3.13
C ARG A 55 9.32 -10.29 -3.35
N LYS A 56 8.74 -9.53 -2.44
CA LYS A 56 8.86 -8.07 -2.41
C LYS A 56 9.87 -7.65 -1.36
N THR A 57 10.93 -6.95 -1.77
CA THR A 57 11.87 -6.28 -0.86
C THR A 57 11.42 -4.84 -0.68
N PHE A 58 10.99 -4.48 0.53
CA PHE A 58 10.64 -3.11 0.85
C PHE A 58 11.89 -2.35 1.29
N VAL A 59 12.31 -1.37 0.50
CA VAL A 59 13.24 -0.35 0.96
C VAL A 59 12.44 0.59 1.85
N ARG A 60 12.96 0.92 3.03
CA ARG A 60 12.33 1.95 3.87
C ARG A 60 12.38 3.26 3.12
N GLU A 61 11.23 3.86 2.90
CA GLU A 61 11.14 5.21 2.36
C GLU A 61 11.89 6.14 3.32
N GLU A 62 12.85 6.91 2.80
CA GLU A 62 13.42 8.02 3.56
C GLU A 62 12.26 8.95 3.87
N LYS A 63 12.02 9.21 5.15
CA LYS A 63 10.89 10.00 5.62
C LYS A 63 11.08 11.42 5.10
N GLU A 64 10.50 11.73 3.94
CA GLU A 64 10.51 13.09 3.41
C GLU A 64 9.88 14.03 4.44
N ASP A 65 10.50 15.20 4.59
CA ASP A 65 10.05 16.21 5.54
C ASP A 65 8.63 16.62 5.16
N VAL A 66 7.66 16.39 6.04
CA VAL A 66 6.19 16.47 5.75
C VAL A 66 5.76 17.84 5.23
N PHE A 67 6.56 18.88 5.49
CA PHE A 67 6.32 20.24 5.03
C PHE A 67 7.35 20.74 4.00
N GLY A 68 8.15 19.85 3.43
CA GLY A 68 9.21 20.15 2.46
C GLY A 68 10.46 20.80 3.07
N GLY A 69 11.46 21.00 2.22
CA GLY A 69 12.76 21.60 2.56
C GLY A 69 12.70 23.09 2.94
N LYS A 70 13.83 23.79 2.86
CA LYS A 70 13.92 25.22 3.24
C LYS A 70 12.98 26.10 2.41
N ASP A 71 12.88 25.85 1.11
CA ASP A 71 12.06 26.63 0.17
C ASP A 71 10.57 26.54 0.49
N ALA A 72 10.14 25.40 1.02
CA ALA A 72 8.76 25.22 1.38
C ALA A 72 8.33 26.20 2.49
N TRP A 73 9.23 26.76 3.31
CA TRP A 73 8.89 27.71 4.37
C TRP A 73 9.11 29.18 3.99
N ALA A 74 9.50 29.48 2.74
CA ALA A 74 9.82 30.85 2.31
C ALA A 74 8.66 31.85 2.41
N ASN A 75 7.42 31.37 2.30
CA ASN A 75 6.20 32.18 2.38
C ASN A 75 5.44 31.99 3.70
N ALA A 76 6.10 31.46 4.74
CA ALA A 76 5.47 31.27 6.05
C ALA A 76 5.54 32.56 6.87
N ASP A 77 4.46 32.85 7.60
CA ASP A 77 4.39 34.02 8.47
C ASP A 77 5.31 33.84 9.68
N THR A 78 5.92 34.93 10.16
CA THR A 78 6.74 34.92 11.38
C THR A 78 5.89 35.20 12.60
N TYR A 79 5.97 34.32 13.61
CA TYR A 79 5.29 34.47 14.89
C TYR A 79 6.28 34.56 16.07
N PRO A 80 6.00 35.36 17.11
CA PRO A 80 6.82 35.40 18.32
C PRO A 80 6.60 34.12 19.12
N LYS A 81 7.53 33.17 19.01
CA LYS A 81 7.54 31.92 19.77
C LYS A 81 8.97 31.49 20.04
N GLN A 82 9.24 31.16 21.30
CA GLN A 82 10.55 30.64 21.72
C GLN A 82 10.80 29.25 21.13
N CYS A 83 11.99 29.05 20.56
CA CYS A 83 12.42 27.75 20.08
C CYS A 83 12.45 26.73 21.23
N ALA A 84 11.94 25.52 20.98
CA ALA A 84 11.92 24.45 21.98
C ALA A 84 13.30 23.81 22.22
N ASN A 85 14.27 24.07 21.33
CA ASN A 85 15.64 23.63 21.53
C ASN A 85 16.30 24.50 22.62
N SER A 86 16.75 23.87 23.70
CA SER A 86 17.41 24.53 24.82
C SER A 86 18.72 25.25 24.44
N GLU A 87 19.30 24.92 23.30
CA GLU A 87 20.53 25.54 22.78
C GLU A 87 20.26 26.76 21.89
N CYS A 88 19.00 26.97 21.46
CA CYS A 88 18.62 28.06 20.58
C CYS A 88 17.71 29.07 21.30
N ASN A 89 18.21 30.30 21.50
CA ASN A 89 17.45 31.40 22.12
C ASN A 89 16.64 32.23 21.10
N GLY A 90 16.19 31.60 20.01
CA GLY A 90 15.36 32.27 19.00
C GLY A 90 13.96 32.57 19.53
N MET A 91 13.59 33.85 19.52
CA MET A 91 12.27 34.35 19.98
C MET A 91 11.22 34.42 18.85
N VAL A 92 11.62 34.10 17.61
CA VAL A 92 10.78 34.19 16.41
C VAL A 92 10.87 32.86 15.65
N ALA A 93 9.73 32.35 15.20
CA ALA A 93 9.64 31.15 14.38
C ALA A 93 8.74 31.38 13.17
N ALA A 94 9.05 30.73 12.06
CA ALA A 94 8.14 30.62 10.93
C ALA A 94 6.98 29.69 11.34
N ALA A 95 5.75 30.12 11.08
CA ALA A 95 4.54 29.42 11.50
C ALA A 95 3.68 29.04 10.28
N ARG A 96 3.07 27.86 10.35
CA ARG A 96 2.06 27.39 9.39
C ARG A 96 0.89 26.80 10.13
N PHE A 97 -0.30 27.30 9.84
CA PHE A 97 -1.54 26.76 10.39
C PHE A 97 -2.19 25.87 9.34
N VAL A 98 -2.32 24.58 9.64
CA VAL A 98 -2.86 23.59 8.72
C VAL A 98 -4.03 22.88 9.37
N GLN A 99 -5.10 22.71 8.59
CA GLN A 99 -6.25 21.94 9.00
C GLN A 99 -6.00 20.46 8.71
N ILE A 100 -5.61 19.71 9.74
CA ILE A 100 -5.27 18.28 9.63
C ILE A 100 -6.48 17.35 9.83
N ARG A 101 -7.64 17.91 10.19
CA ARG A 101 -8.89 17.20 10.49
C ARG A 101 -10.07 17.90 9.81
N SER A 102 -11.31 17.48 10.06
CA SER A 102 -12.49 18.17 9.51
C SER A 102 -12.44 19.66 9.86
N ALA A 103 -12.97 20.52 8.98
CA ALA A 103 -12.90 21.97 9.11
C ALA A 103 -13.53 22.55 10.40
N ASP A 104 -14.30 21.73 11.12
CA ASP A 104 -14.95 22.08 12.40
C ASP A 104 -13.98 22.06 13.60
N GLU A 105 -12.82 21.43 13.48
CA GLU A 105 -11.80 21.43 14.53
C GLU A 105 -10.87 22.66 14.40
N PRO A 106 -10.29 23.17 15.51
CA PRO A 106 -9.36 24.30 15.43
C PRO A 106 -8.08 23.93 14.66
N MET A 107 -7.56 24.91 13.89
CA MET A 107 -6.35 24.72 13.08
C MET A 107 -5.12 24.37 13.93
N THR A 108 -4.30 23.44 13.44
CA THR A 108 -3.06 23.04 14.12
C THR A 108 -1.89 23.88 13.61
N GLY A 109 -1.16 24.52 14.54
CA GLY A 109 0.01 25.35 14.22
C GLY A 109 1.33 24.59 14.28
N PHE A 110 2.06 24.56 13.17
CA PHE A 110 3.41 24.04 13.04
C PHE A 110 4.42 25.18 13.05
N TYR A 111 5.52 25.02 13.79
CA TYR A 111 6.53 26.06 13.97
C TYR A 111 7.91 25.53 13.58
N ARG A 112 8.68 26.34 12.87
CA ARG A 112 10.08 26.08 12.49
C ARG A 112 10.93 27.28 12.89
N GLY A 113 11.95 27.04 13.70
CA GLY A 113 12.92 28.03 14.18
C GLY A 113 14.35 27.64 13.87
#